data_AF-A0A7J4QQW2-F1
#
_entry.id   AF-A0A7J4QQW2-F1
#
_cell.length_a   1.000
_cell.length_b   1.000
_cell.length_c   1.000
_cell.angle_alpha   90.00
_cell.angle_beta   90.00
_cell.angle_gamma   90.00
#
_symmetry.space_group_name_H-M   'P 1'
#
loop_
_entity.id
_entity.type
_entity.pdbx_description
1 polymer ?
#
loop_
_entity_poly.entity_id
_entity_poly.type
_entity_poly.pdbx_seq_one_letter_code
_entity_poly.pdbx_strand_id
1 'polypeptide(L)'
;MRKALAQNPNLLRTLLGLSFTLIFMLSYAVYGATVSPSYYLYETDATVTVHDDIEPVRIYQEDQNQTTWTWSIPADGVNLTWVNLTAVELSNGAEVRLINSAGLFSHPLLGSQDADGFSCSDSCDYNSTHTVVAEEGGEITIKALTSTDPARRSNGTVYSNSESGAVEKARNAIAYEHSPSLIRIEIIENGNRSTAPATTIETVNEEFASLEPFSVDAATEFLWALAAVVGCFSMVLIPSFTVYFAANAKEKRDAVRLAASEKEVKDALDSDSNE
;
A
#
# COMPACT_ATOMS: atom_id res chain seq x y z
N MET A 1 50.20 12.68 -12.36
CA MET A 1 48.98 12.52 -13.19
C MET A 1 48.57 13.82 -13.90
N ARG A 2 49.53 14.50 -14.57
CA ARG A 2 49.35 15.82 -15.22
C ARG A 2 48.64 15.78 -16.59
N LYS A 3 48.35 14.59 -17.13
CA LYS A 3 47.99 14.40 -18.54
C LYS A 3 46.61 13.80 -18.81
N ALA A 4 45.90 13.29 -17.79
CA ALA A 4 44.65 12.58 -18.02
C ALA A 4 43.41 13.48 -18.21
N LEU A 5 43.40 14.69 -17.61
CA LEU A 5 42.24 15.59 -17.64
C LEU A 5 42.40 16.80 -18.60
N ALA A 6 43.63 17.18 -18.96
CA ALA A 6 43.88 18.31 -19.86
C ALA A 6 43.78 17.96 -21.36
N GLN A 7 43.58 16.68 -21.73
CA GLN A 7 43.71 16.20 -23.12
C GLN A 7 42.42 15.78 -23.83
N ASN A 8 41.22 15.92 -23.25
CA ASN A 8 40.00 15.52 -23.95
C ASN A 8 38.85 16.53 -23.81
N PRO A 9 38.83 17.61 -24.62
CA PRO A 9 37.62 18.44 -24.79
C PRO A 9 36.40 17.61 -25.29
N ASN A 10 36.66 16.42 -25.83
CA ASN A 10 35.62 15.44 -26.13
C ASN A 10 34.93 14.87 -24.88
N LEU A 11 35.59 14.76 -23.72
CA LEU A 11 35.02 14.13 -22.52
C LEU A 11 33.92 14.99 -21.89
N LEU A 12 34.11 16.30 -21.83
CA LEU A 12 33.09 17.22 -21.30
C LEU A 12 31.90 17.34 -22.24
N ARG A 13 32.17 17.31 -23.56
CA ARG A 13 31.13 17.30 -24.60
C ARG A 13 30.34 15.99 -24.63
N THR A 14 30.99 14.84 -24.43
CA THR A 14 30.30 13.55 -24.34
C THR A 14 29.50 13.43 -23.05
N LEU A 15 30.02 13.91 -21.92
CA LEU A 15 29.31 13.87 -20.64
C LEU A 15 28.06 14.77 -20.65
N LEU A 16 28.17 15.98 -21.20
CA LEU A 16 27.00 16.85 -21.43
C LEU A 16 26.01 16.24 -22.45
N GLY A 17 26.51 15.67 -23.55
CA GLY A 17 25.68 15.01 -24.56
C GLY A 17 24.88 13.84 -23.98
N LEU A 18 25.53 12.95 -23.22
CA LEU A 18 24.90 11.82 -22.54
C LEU A 18 23.83 12.29 -21.52
N SER A 19 24.12 13.37 -20.80
CA SER A 19 23.18 13.95 -19.82
C SER A 19 21.92 14.46 -20.50
N PHE A 20 22.03 15.21 -21.59
CA PHE A 20 20.87 15.70 -22.33
C PHE A 20 20.08 14.55 -22.96
N THR A 21 20.73 13.56 -23.55
CA THR A 21 20.02 12.38 -24.10
C THR A 21 19.27 11.61 -23.02
N LEU A 22 19.84 11.49 -21.82
CA LEU A 22 19.18 10.84 -20.69
C LEU A 22 17.93 11.62 -20.25
N ILE A 23 18.02 12.95 -20.16
CA ILE A 23 16.88 13.82 -19.82
C ILE A 23 15.76 13.65 -20.84
N PHE A 24 16.05 13.74 -22.14
CA PHE A 24 15.03 13.56 -23.18
C PHE A 24 14.41 12.16 -23.18
N MET A 25 15.20 11.11 -22.96
CA MET A 25 14.70 9.75 -22.86
C MET A 25 13.79 9.57 -21.65
N LEU A 26 14.17 10.10 -20.48
CA LEU A 26 13.35 10.07 -19.27
C LEU A 26 12.05 10.87 -19.45
N SER A 27 12.11 12.08 -20.01
CA SER A 27 10.92 12.88 -20.31
C SER A 27 9.96 12.14 -21.26
N TYR A 28 10.48 11.47 -22.28
CA TYR A 28 9.66 10.67 -23.19
C TYR A 28 9.04 9.45 -22.50
N ALA A 29 9.79 8.76 -21.63
CA ALA A 29 9.29 7.64 -20.86
C ALA A 29 8.16 8.05 -19.89
N VAL A 30 8.33 9.17 -19.18
CA VAL A 30 7.30 9.75 -18.30
C VAL A 30 6.07 10.14 -19.11
N TYR A 31 6.24 10.87 -20.21
CA TYR A 31 5.14 11.25 -21.10
C TYR A 31 4.37 10.04 -21.64
N GLY A 32 5.08 8.99 -22.05
CA GLY A 32 4.46 7.75 -22.53
C GLY A 32 3.62 7.05 -21.46
N ALA A 33 4.08 7.03 -20.20
CA ALA A 33 3.33 6.46 -19.09
C ALA A 33 2.06 7.27 -18.74
N THR A 34 2.07 8.59 -18.97
CA THR A 34 0.92 9.47 -18.67
C THR A 34 -0.15 9.45 -19.76
N VAL A 35 0.22 9.33 -21.04
CA VAL A 35 -0.74 9.46 -22.17
C VAL A 35 -1.53 8.19 -22.45
N SER A 36 -0.97 7.02 -22.16
CA SER A 36 -1.65 5.74 -22.33
C SER A 36 -1.49 4.89 -21.08
N PRO A 37 -2.18 5.23 -19.98
CA PRO A 37 -2.14 4.40 -18.78
C PRO A 37 -2.84 3.08 -19.09
N SER A 38 -2.09 1.99 -18.93
CA SER A 38 -2.66 0.65 -19.01
C SER A 38 -3.16 0.15 -17.64
N TYR A 39 -3.03 0.96 -16.58
CA TYR A 39 -3.52 0.65 -15.25
C TYR A 39 -4.71 1.55 -14.91
N TYR A 40 -5.71 0.96 -14.28
CA TYR A 40 -6.93 1.62 -13.83
C TYR A 40 -7.17 1.28 -12.37
N LEU A 41 -7.65 2.25 -11.59
CA LEU A 41 -8.12 2.05 -10.22
C LEU A 41 -9.63 1.86 -10.28
N TYR A 42 -10.13 0.81 -9.65
CA TYR A 42 -11.57 0.65 -9.44
C TYR A 42 -11.91 0.94 -7.99
N GLU A 43 -13.08 1.52 -7.79
CA GLU A 43 -13.67 1.72 -6.47
C GLU A 43 -14.83 0.76 -6.26
N THR A 44 -15.01 0.35 -5.01
CA THR A 44 -16.14 -0.47 -4.58
C THR A 44 -17.03 0.32 -3.63
N ASP A 45 -18.34 0.15 -3.78
CA ASP A 45 -19.35 0.68 -2.86
C ASP A 45 -19.85 -0.44 -1.95
N ALA A 46 -19.74 -0.21 -0.64
CA ALA A 46 -20.18 -1.15 0.37
C ALA A 46 -21.64 -0.89 0.76
N THR A 47 -22.48 -1.90 0.61
CA THR A 47 -23.84 -1.90 1.16
C THR A 47 -23.85 -2.69 2.46
N VAL A 48 -24.14 -2.01 3.57
CA VAL A 48 -24.25 -2.62 4.90
C VAL A 48 -25.71 -2.92 5.21
N THR A 49 -26.02 -4.18 5.50
CA THR A 49 -27.33 -4.61 6.00
C THR A 49 -27.21 -4.98 7.46
N VAL A 50 -28.02 -4.36 8.31
CA VAL A 50 -28.09 -4.66 9.75
C VAL A 50 -29.30 -5.54 10.01
N HIS A 51 -29.09 -6.60 10.78
CA HIS A 51 -30.15 -7.49 11.26
C HIS A 51 -30.18 -7.47 12.79
N ASP A 52 -31.18 -6.79 13.33
CA ASP A 52 -31.46 -6.61 14.76
C ASP A 52 -32.87 -7.09 15.17
N ASP A 53 -33.81 -7.17 14.23
CA ASP A 53 -35.22 -7.50 14.48
C ASP A 53 -35.58 -9.00 14.38
N ILE A 54 -34.59 -9.91 14.44
CA ILE A 54 -34.85 -11.35 14.27
C ILE A 54 -35.11 -12.00 15.64
N GLU A 55 -36.30 -12.59 15.80
CA GLU A 55 -36.66 -13.30 17.03
C GLU A 55 -35.81 -14.59 17.21
N PRO A 56 -35.17 -14.78 18.37
CA PRO A 56 -34.44 -16.01 18.65
C PRO A 56 -35.36 -17.18 18.93
N VAL A 57 -34.90 -18.37 18.55
CA VAL A 57 -35.46 -19.63 19.05
C VAL A 57 -34.76 -19.99 20.35
N ARG A 58 -35.57 -20.27 21.38
CA ARG A 58 -35.09 -20.70 22.70
C ARG A 58 -35.13 -22.21 22.84
N ILE A 59 -34.02 -22.81 23.24
CA ILE A 59 -33.91 -24.23 23.55
C ILE A 59 -33.30 -24.39 24.95
N TYR A 60 -34.06 -24.94 25.90
CA TYR A 60 -33.54 -25.26 27.23
C TYR A 60 -33.27 -26.76 27.35
N GLN A 61 -32.05 -27.10 27.75
CA GLN A 61 -31.57 -28.46 27.96
C GLN A 61 -31.47 -28.71 29.47
N GLU A 62 -32.41 -29.49 30.02
CA GLU A 62 -32.52 -29.72 31.47
C GLU A 62 -31.39 -30.59 32.02
N ASP A 63 -30.87 -31.51 31.21
CA ASP A 63 -29.76 -32.40 31.54
C ASP A 63 -28.44 -31.66 31.73
N GLN A 64 -28.19 -30.62 30.94
CA GLN A 64 -26.99 -29.78 31.02
C GLN A 64 -27.22 -28.49 31.80
N ASN A 65 -28.48 -28.20 32.18
CA ASN A 65 -28.92 -26.93 32.76
C ASN A 65 -28.42 -25.73 31.95
N GLN A 66 -28.62 -25.77 30.63
CA GLN A 66 -28.18 -24.73 29.69
C GLN A 66 -29.34 -24.25 28.82
N THR A 67 -29.35 -22.95 28.50
CA THR A 67 -30.26 -22.36 27.52
C THR A 67 -29.45 -21.96 26.28
N THR A 68 -29.86 -22.46 25.11
CA THR A 68 -29.33 -22.04 23.81
C THR A 68 -30.33 -21.14 23.13
N TRP A 69 -29.87 -19.96 22.72
CA TRP A 69 -30.59 -19.04 21.86
C TRP A 69 -30.05 -19.17 20.44
N THR A 70 -30.94 -19.26 19.45
CA THR A 70 -30.54 -19.44 18.05
C THR A 70 -31.21 -18.42 17.15
N TRP A 71 -30.41 -17.72 16.35
CA TRP A 71 -30.87 -16.84 15.29
C TRP A 71 -30.47 -17.42 13.94
N SER A 72 -31.34 -17.28 12.93
CA SER A 72 -31.06 -17.68 11.55
C SER A 72 -31.26 -16.49 10.63
N ILE A 73 -30.17 -16.05 10.01
CA ILE A 73 -30.11 -14.81 9.23
C ILE A 73 -29.84 -15.16 7.78
N PRO A 74 -30.80 -14.95 6.88
CA PRO A 74 -30.57 -15.11 5.44
C PRO A 74 -29.81 -13.87 4.92
N ALA A 75 -28.49 -13.98 4.79
CA ALA A 75 -27.69 -12.93 4.18
C ALA A 75 -27.80 -12.98 2.65
N ASP A 76 -27.56 -11.85 1.99
CA ASP A 76 -27.35 -11.83 0.54
C ASP A 76 -25.96 -12.39 0.23
N GLY A 77 -25.90 -13.49 -0.52
CA GLY A 77 -24.64 -14.15 -0.92
C GLY A 77 -23.88 -13.42 -2.02
N VAL A 78 -24.55 -12.53 -2.77
CA VAL A 78 -23.99 -11.86 -3.94
C VAL A 78 -23.00 -10.80 -3.48
N ASN A 79 -21.72 -11.02 -3.77
CA ASN A 79 -20.58 -10.21 -3.33
C ASN A 79 -20.52 -9.98 -1.82
N LEU A 80 -21.02 -10.91 -1.00
CA LEU A 80 -20.86 -10.86 0.44
C LEU A 80 -19.37 -10.90 0.78
N THR A 81 -18.85 -9.91 1.48
CA THR A 81 -17.42 -9.79 1.80
C THR A 81 -17.12 -10.10 3.26
N TRP A 82 -17.92 -9.58 4.18
CA TRP A 82 -17.72 -9.82 5.60
C TRP A 82 -19.01 -9.72 6.41
N VAL A 83 -18.93 -10.28 7.62
CA VAL A 83 -20.02 -10.36 8.60
C VAL A 83 -19.49 -9.92 9.95
N ASN A 84 -20.32 -9.21 10.71
CA ASN A 84 -19.99 -8.63 12.01
C ASN A 84 -21.07 -9.01 13.01
N LEU A 85 -20.79 -9.97 13.89
CA LEU A 85 -21.67 -10.31 14.99
C LEU A 85 -21.28 -9.48 16.21
N THR A 86 -22.24 -8.81 16.83
CA THR A 86 -22.12 -8.21 18.16
C THR A 86 -23.23 -8.77 19.04
N ALA A 87 -22.86 -9.31 20.19
CA ALA A 87 -23.79 -9.80 21.20
C ALA A 87 -23.51 -9.08 22.52
N VAL A 88 -24.56 -8.55 23.16
CA VAL A 88 -24.47 -7.78 24.41
C VAL A 88 -25.37 -8.39 25.49
N GLU A 89 -25.16 -7.97 26.74
CA GLU A 89 -25.88 -8.47 27.91
C GLU A 89 -25.69 -9.99 28.14
N LEU A 90 -24.53 -10.51 27.74
CA LEU A 90 -24.16 -11.91 27.92
C LEU A 90 -23.91 -12.23 29.38
N SER A 91 -24.37 -13.41 29.83
CA SER A 91 -23.99 -13.92 31.15
C SER A 91 -22.55 -14.43 31.22
N ASN A 92 -22.01 -14.50 32.44
CA ASN A 92 -20.65 -14.99 32.68
C ASN A 92 -20.51 -16.45 32.23
N GLY A 93 -19.46 -16.73 31.47
CA GLY A 93 -19.20 -18.02 30.85
C GLY A 93 -20.13 -18.36 29.68
N ALA A 94 -20.84 -17.37 29.11
CA ALA A 94 -21.65 -17.59 27.91
C ALA A 94 -20.76 -17.90 26.70
N GLU A 95 -21.18 -18.85 25.87
CA GLU A 95 -20.47 -19.21 24.64
C GLU A 95 -21.23 -18.64 23.44
N VAL A 96 -20.56 -17.79 22.64
CA VAL A 96 -21.11 -17.20 21.43
C VAL A 96 -20.51 -17.90 20.22
N ARG A 97 -21.37 -18.40 19.32
CA ARG A 97 -20.98 -19.09 18.09
C ARG A 97 -21.56 -18.40 16.87
N LEU A 98 -20.68 -18.09 15.91
CA LEU A 98 -21.03 -17.65 14.56
C LEU A 98 -20.84 -18.83 13.60
N ILE A 99 -21.94 -19.29 12.99
CA ILE A 99 -21.97 -20.51 12.20
C ILE A 99 -22.41 -20.19 10.77
N ASN A 100 -21.65 -20.69 9.80
CA ASN A 100 -22.04 -20.69 8.40
C ASN A 100 -21.45 -21.94 7.72
N SER A 101 -22.28 -22.71 7.02
CA SER A 101 -21.84 -23.99 6.44
C SER A 101 -20.95 -23.84 5.21
N ALA A 102 -20.92 -22.67 4.57
CA ALA A 102 -19.96 -22.36 3.51
C ALA A 102 -18.57 -22.00 4.06
N GLY A 103 -18.43 -21.85 5.37
CA GLY A 103 -17.19 -21.48 6.05
C GLY A 103 -16.88 -19.98 5.98
N LEU A 104 -16.29 -19.46 7.05
CA LEU A 104 -15.86 -18.07 7.16
C LEU A 104 -14.42 -18.02 7.66
N PHE A 105 -13.71 -16.94 7.35
CA PHE A 105 -12.39 -16.64 7.87
C PHE A 105 -12.51 -15.71 9.06
N SER A 106 -12.09 -16.11 10.25
CA SER A 106 -12.11 -15.23 11.43
C SER A 106 -10.78 -15.27 12.18
N HIS A 107 -10.52 -14.20 12.93
CA HIS A 107 -9.43 -14.14 13.88
C HIS A 107 -9.74 -13.03 14.91
N PRO A 108 -9.33 -13.14 16.19
CA PRO A 108 -9.59 -12.11 17.20
C PRO A 108 -9.02 -10.73 16.85
N LEU A 109 -7.92 -10.67 16.10
CA LEU A 109 -7.29 -9.42 15.65
C LEU A 109 -7.91 -8.82 14.38
N LEU A 110 -8.86 -9.52 13.74
CA LEU A 110 -9.48 -9.05 12.51
C LEU A 110 -10.24 -7.74 12.78
N GLY A 111 -9.88 -6.67 12.08
CA GLY A 111 -10.49 -5.34 12.24
C GLY A 111 -9.98 -4.54 13.43
N SER A 112 -8.94 -5.02 14.15
CA SER A 112 -8.25 -4.25 15.18
C SER A 112 -7.29 -3.22 14.57
N GLN A 113 -7.25 -2.01 15.13
CA GLN A 113 -6.35 -0.94 14.69
C GLN A 113 -4.90 -1.19 15.13
N ASP A 114 -4.70 -1.95 16.21
CA ASP A 114 -3.39 -2.21 16.81
C ASP A 114 -2.77 -3.53 16.32
N ALA A 115 -3.31 -4.13 15.26
CA ALA A 115 -2.88 -5.40 14.70
C ALA A 115 -1.74 -5.23 13.67
N ASP A 116 -0.60 -4.73 14.13
CA ASP A 116 0.58 -4.52 13.28
C ASP A 116 1.06 -5.83 12.65
N GLY A 117 1.16 -5.85 11.32
CA GLY A 117 1.62 -7.01 10.55
C GLY A 117 0.61 -8.15 10.44
N PHE A 118 -0.62 -7.98 10.92
CA PHE A 118 -1.67 -8.98 10.78
C PHE A 118 -2.20 -9.05 9.34
N SER A 119 -2.21 -10.26 8.78
CA SER A 119 -2.78 -10.57 7.46
C SER A 119 -3.78 -11.71 7.61
N CYS A 120 -5.05 -11.44 7.32
CA CYS A 120 -6.09 -12.48 7.37
C CYS A 120 -5.85 -13.58 6.33
N SER A 121 -5.12 -13.30 5.25
CA SER A 121 -4.74 -14.33 4.26
C SER A 121 -3.91 -15.45 4.86
N ASP A 122 -3.13 -15.16 5.91
CA ASP A 122 -2.20 -16.11 6.51
C ASP A 122 -2.61 -16.54 7.92
N SER A 123 -3.28 -15.65 8.65
CA SER A 123 -3.54 -15.80 10.08
C SER A 123 -5.00 -16.10 10.42
N CYS A 124 -5.95 -15.90 9.49
CA CYS A 124 -7.35 -16.22 9.78
C CYS A 124 -7.62 -17.72 9.65
N ASP A 125 -8.39 -18.24 10.60
CA ASP A 125 -8.86 -19.61 10.55
C ASP A 125 -10.11 -19.70 9.67
N TYR A 126 -10.10 -20.63 8.71
CA TYR A 126 -11.25 -20.94 7.88
C TYR A 126 -12.06 -22.08 8.50
N ASN A 127 -13.17 -21.74 9.16
CA ASN A 127 -14.04 -22.69 9.83
C ASN A 127 -15.51 -22.38 9.56
N SER A 128 -16.36 -23.42 9.68
CA SER A 128 -17.81 -23.27 9.62
C SER A 128 -18.42 -22.77 10.92
N THR A 129 -17.66 -22.79 12.02
CA THR A 129 -18.09 -22.34 13.34
C THR A 129 -16.95 -21.59 14.00
N HIS A 130 -17.21 -20.35 14.39
CA HIS A 130 -16.30 -19.50 15.13
C HIS A 130 -16.88 -19.25 16.51
N THR A 131 -16.10 -19.55 17.54
CA THR A 131 -16.57 -19.56 18.92
C THR A 131 -15.75 -18.60 19.77
N VAL A 132 -16.43 -17.82 20.61
CA VAL A 132 -15.81 -16.96 21.63
C VAL A 132 -16.57 -17.14 22.94
N VAL A 133 -15.84 -17.24 24.06
CA VAL A 133 -16.41 -17.38 25.40
C VAL A 133 -16.34 -16.03 26.12
N ALA A 134 -17.47 -15.58 26.66
CA ALA A 134 -17.58 -14.39 27.49
C ALA A 134 -17.28 -14.74 28.95
N GLU A 135 -16.00 -14.83 29.32
CA GLU A 135 -15.56 -15.22 30.67
C GLU A 135 -16.22 -14.39 31.79
N GLU A 136 -16.25 -13.06 31.61
CA GLU A 136 -16.86 -12.11 32.55
C GLU A 136 -18.24 -11.62 32.10
N GLY A 137 -18.83 -12.25 31.07
CA GLY A 137 -20.06 -11.79 30.42
C GLY A 137 -19.86 -10.51 29.61
N GLY A 138 -20.94 -9.74 29.44
CA GLY A 138 -20.89 -8.41 28.81
C GLY A 138 -21.10 -8.44 27.29
N GLU A 139 -20.13 -7.91 26.54
CA GLU A 139 -20.17 -7.76 25.09
C GLU A 139 -19.10 -8.60 24.41
N ILE A 140 -19.49 -9.29 23.34
CA ILE A 140 -18.59 -10.04 22.47
C ILE A 140 -18.85 -9.64 21.02
N THR A 141 -17.76 -9.43 20.28
CA THR A 141 -17.78 -9.19 18.83
C THR A 141 -17.04 -10.31 18.10
N ILE A 142 -17.65 -10.85 17.05
CA ILE A 142 -17.00 -11.79 16.12
C ILE A 142 -17.07 -11.19 14.72
N LYS A 143 -15.90 -10.86 14.16
CA LYS A 143 -15.77 -10.42 12.77
C LYS A 143 -15.28 -11.58 11.92
N ALA A 144 -15.88 -11.78 10.76
CA ALA A 144 -15.44 -12.82 9.83
C ALA A 144 -15.59 -12.40 8.37
N LEU A 145 -14.69 -12.89 7.51
CA LEU A 145 -14.71 -12.66 6.05
C LEU A 145 -15.22 -13.90 5.33
N THR A 146 -15.84 -13.71 4.16
CA THR A 146 -16.19 -14.82 3.26
C THR A 146 -15.01 -15.25 2.37
N SER A 147 -14.05 -14.35 2.15
CA SER A 147 -12.82 -14.59 1.41
C SER A 147 -11.70 -13.70 1.95
N THR A 148 -10.47 -14.19 1.83
CA THR A 148 -9.27 -13.43 2.19
C THR A 148 -8.82 -12.48 1.08
N ASP A 149 -9.29 -12.69 -0.15
CA ASP A 149 -8.89 -11.90 -1.33
C ASP A 149 -9.20 -10.41 -1.14
N PRO A 150 -8.18 -9.53 -1.07
CA PRO A 150 -8.39 -8.10 -0.93
C PRO A 150 -8.99 -7.47 -2.18
N ALA A 151 -8.86 -8.04 -3.38
CA ALA A 151 -9.43 -7.43 -4.59
C ALA A 151 -10.97 -7.32 -4.56
N ARG A 152 -11.60 -8.02 -3.61
CA ARG A 152 -13.04 -8.00 -3.41
C ARG A 152 -13.53 -6.87 -2.50
N ARG A 153 -12.62 -6.16 -1.83
CA ARG A 153 -12.94 -5.19 -0.78
C ARG A 153 -11.90 -4.07 -0.76
N SER A 154 -12.32 -2.83 -0.54
CA SER A 154 -11.38 -1.71 -0.35
C SER A 154 -10.59 -1.31 -1.61
N ASN A 155 -11.29 -1.23 -2.74
CA ASN A 155 -10.75 -0.73 -4.02
C ASN A 155 -9.57 -1.57 -4.54
N GLY A 156 -9.12 -1.28 -5.76
CA GLY A 156 -7.93 -1.95 -6.27
C GLY A 156 -7.51 -1.47 -7.64
N THR A 157 -6.55 -2.17 -8.23
CA THR A 157 -5.98 -1.81 -9.53
C THR A 157 -6.08 -2.96 -10.51
N VAL A 158 -6.41 -2.65 -11.77
CA VAL A 158 -6.44 -3.62 -12.87
C VAL A 158 -5.65 -3.11 -14.06
N TYR A 159 -5.01 -4.03 -14.79
CA TYR A 159 -4.32 -3.73 -16.03
C TYR A 159 -5.20 -4.03 -17.24
N SER A 160 -5.37 -3.07 -18.16
CA SER A 160 -6.06 -3.24 -19.43
C SER A 160 -5.58 -2.26 -20.50
N ASN A 161 -5.67 -2.64 -21.76
CA ASN A 161 -5.40 -1.75 -22.89
C ASN A 161 -6.63 -0.92 -23.31
N SER A 162 -7.80 -1.18 -22.72
CA SER A 162 -9.03 -0.42 -22.93
C SER A 162 -9.81 -0.27 -21.62
N GLU A 163 -10.53 0.83 -21.49
CA GLU A 163 -11.42 1.09 -20.35
C GLU A 163 -12.48 0.00 -20.19
N SER A 164 -13.11 -0.42 -21.30
CA SER A 164 -14.08 -1.52 -21.29
C SER A 164 -13.51 -2.83 -20.72
N GLY A 165 -12.28 -3.18 -21.10
CA GLY A 165 -11.61 -4.37 -20.58
C GLY A 165 -11.17 -4.21 -19.13
N ALA A 166 -10.92 -2.98 -18.66
CA ALA A 166 -10.65 -2.70 -17.26
C ALA A 166 -11.91 -2.87 -16.41
N VAL A 167 -13.05 -2.34 -16.86
CA VAL A 167 -14.35 -2.54 -16.18
C VAL A 167 -14.68 -4.02 -16.04
N GLU A 168 -14.52 -4.80 -17.11
CA GLU A 168 -14.77 -6.25 -17.07
C GLU A 168 -13.86 -6.95 -16.04
N LYS A 169 -12.56 -6.64 -16.05
CA LYS A 169 -11.61 -7.22 -15.08
C LYS A 169 -11.90 -6.81 -13.65
N ALA A 170 -12.26 -5.54 -13.41
CA ALA A 170 -12.62 -5.05 -12.09
C ALA A 170 -13.88 -5.75 -11.57
N ARG A 171 -14.93 -5.85 -12.39
CA ARG A 171 -16.16 -6.58 -12.04
C ARG A 171 -15.87 -8.05 -11.74
N ASN A 172 -15.04 -8.70 -12.54
CA ASN A 172 -14.67 -10.10 -12.31
C ASN A 172 -13.82 -10.30 -11.04
N ALA A 173 -13.01 -9.31 -10.65
CA ALA A 173 -12.24 -9.37 -9.42
C ALA A 173 -13.11 -9.26 -8.16
N ILE A 174 -14.19 -8.46 -8.24
CA ILE A 174 -15.15 -8.27 -7.13
C ILE A 174 -16.15 -9.43 -7.07
N ALA A 175 -16.59 -9.91 -8.24
CA ALA A 175 -17.65 -10.91 -8.40
C ALA A 175 -17.37 -12.17 -7.60
N TYR A 176 -18.27 -12.48 -6.68
CA TYR A 176 -18.22 -13.69 -5.87
C TYR A 176 -19.59 -14.01 -5.29
N GLU A 177 -19.92 -15.29 -5.26
CA GLU A 177 -21.14 -15.79 -4.63
C GLU A 177 -20.78 -16.60 -3.39
N HIS A 178 -21.22 -16.13 -2.22
CA HIS A 178 -21.11 -16.90 -0.98
C HIS A 178 -22.32 -17.83 -0.82
N SER A 179 -22.11 -19.13 -1.01
CA SER A 179 -23.21 -20.09 -0.93
C SER A 179 -22.86 -21.32 -0.08
N PRO A 180 -23.71 -21.71 0.89
CA PRO A 180 -24.93 -21.01 1.33
C PRO A 180 -24.65 -19.75 2.16
N SER A 181 -25.48 -18.72 1.97
CA SER A 181 -25.41 -17.43 2.69
C SER A 181 -26.20 -17.38 4.00
N LEU A 182 -26.73 -18.53 4.45
CA LEU A 182 -27.43 -18.61 5.73
C LEU A 182 -26.42 -18.54 6.88
N ILE A 183 -26.53 -17.51 7.72
CA ILE A 183 -25.73 -17.36 8.92
C ILE A 183 -26.57 -17.76 10.12
N ARG A 184 -26.02 -18.59 11.00
CA ARG A 184 -26.66 -18.99 12.24
C ARG A 184 -25.83 -18.49 13.42
N ILE A 185 -26.48 -17.87 14.38
CA ILE A 185 -25.88 -17.46 15.64
C ILE A 185 -26.40 -18.40 16.72
N GLU A 186 -25.51 -18.92 17.56
CA GLU A 186 -25.90 -19.63 18.78
C GLU A 186 -25.26 -18.95 19.97
N ILE A 187 -26.07 -18.63 20.99
CA ILE A 187 -25.57 -18.17 22.29
C ILE A 187 -26.00 -19.19 23.34
N ILE A 188 -25.03 -19.78 24.02
CA ILE A 188 -25.23 -20.81 25.03
C ILE A 188 -24.95 -20.21 26.40
N GLU A 189 -25.96 -20.21 27.26
CA GLU A 189 -25.88 -19.65 28.61
C GLU A 189 -26.21 -20.70 29.67
N ASN A 190 -25.56 -20.57 30.83
CA ASN A 190 -25.84 -21.43 31.98
C ASN A 190 -27.16 -21.05 32.66
N GLY A 191 -27.94 -22.08 33.02
CA GLY A 191 -29.23 -21.98 33.67
C GLY A 191 -30.42 -21.91 32.71
N ASN A 192 -31.62 -21.93 33.29
CA ASN A 192 -32.89 -21.74 32.59
C ASN A 192 -33.17 -20.23 32.41
N ARG A 193 -32.74 -19.64 31.30
CA ARG A 193 -32.87 -18.20 31.02
C ARG A 193 -34.16 -17.89 30.28
N SER A 194 -34.95 -16.92 30.75
CA SER A 194 -36.21 -16.51 30.10
C SER A 194 -36.05 -15.34 29.12
N THR A 195 -34.95 -14.61 29.22
CA THR A 195 -34.67 -13.39 28.44
C THR A 195 -33.48 -13.66 27.53
N ALA A 196 -33.62 -13.36 26.25
CA ALA A 196 -32.54 -13.49 25.27
C ALA A 196 -31.56 -12.30 25.39
N PRO A 197 -30.25 -12.53 25.20
CA PRO A 197 -29.29 -11.47 24.97
C PRO A 197 -29.65 -10.65 23.73
N ALA A 198 -29.28 -9.36 23.70
CA ALA A 198 -29.43 -8.57 22.49
C ALA A 198 -28.30 -8.87 21.51
N THR A 199 -28.67 -9.12 20.26
CA THR A 199 -27.73 -9.50 19.19
C THR A 199 -27.97 -8.65 17.97
N THR A 200 -26.89 -8.15 17.39
CA THR A 200 -26.89 -7.44 16.11
C THR A 200 -25.90 -8.10 15.19
N ILE A 201 -26.32 -8.42 13.97
CA ILE A 201 -25.41 -8.87 12.93
C ILE A 201 -25.46 -7.94 11.73
N GLU A 202 -24.28 -7.51 11.30
CA GLU A 202 -24.11 -6.72 10.08
C GLU A 202 -23.51 -7.60 8.99
N THR A 203 -24.06 -7.52 7.79
CA THR A 203 -23.50 -8.16 6.60
C THR A 203 -23.17 -7.10 5.57
N VAL A 204 -22.02 -7.24 4.91
CA VAL A 204 -21.57 -6.24 3.94
C VAL A 204 -21.36 -6.88 2.58
N ASN A 205 -22.00 -6.28 1.58
CA ASN A 205 -21.90 -6.65 0.19
C ASN A 205 -21.20 -5.51 -0.56
N GLU A 206 -20.15 -5.82 -1.32
CA GLU A 206 -19.38 -4.85 -2.09
C GLU A 206 -19.78 -4.92 -3.57
N GLU A 207 -19.99 -3.80 -4.22
CA GLU A 207 -20.24 -3.75 -5.66
C GLU A 207 -19.26 -2.80 -6.36
N PHE A 208 -19.02 -3.04 -7.64
CA PHE A 208 -18.28 -2.11 -8.48
C PHE A 208 -18.98 -0.74 -8.53
N ALA A 209 -18.27 0.31 -8.15
CA ALA A 209 -18.77 1.68 -8.18
C ALA A 209 -18.25 2.45 -9.40
N SER A 210 -16.93 2.67 -9.46
CA SER A 210 -16.29 3.54 -10.43
C SER A 210 -14.97 2.96 -10.96
N LEU A 211 -14.47 3.53 -12.06
CA LEU A 211 -13.17 3.21 -12.62
C LEU A 211 -12.49 4.51 -13.07
N GLU A 212 -11.26 4.72 -12.64
CA GLU A 212 -10.43 5.84 -13.06
C GLU A 212 -9.10 5.35 -13.64
N PRO A 213 -8.59 5.95 -14.73
CA PRO A 213 -7.26 5.64 -15.22
C PRO A 213 -6.22 6.08 -14.18
N PHE A 214 -5.24 5.23 -13.91
CA PHE A 214 -4.10 5.61 -13.09
C PHE A 214 -3.36 6.75 -13.81
N SER A 215 -3.33 7.92 -13.19
CA SER A 215 -2.59 9.05 -13.72
C SER A 215 -1.47 9.43 -12.76
N VAL A 216 -0.30 9.66 -13.33
CA VAL A 216 0.86 10.18 -12.62
C VAL A 216 1.01 11.64 -12.99
N ASP A 217 1.21 12.50 -12.00
CA ASP A 217 1.55 13.91 -12.26
C ASP A 217 2.96 14.01 -12.84
N ALA A 218 3.01 13.98 -14.17
CA ALA A 218 4.24 14.04 -14.95
C ALA A 218 5.12 15.25 -14.59
N ALA A 219 4.52 16.38 -14.21
CA ALA A 219 5.27 17.59 -13.88
C ALA A 219 6.02 17.42 -12.54
N THR A 220 5.32 16.93 -11.53
CA THR A 220 5.91 16.71 -10.19
C THR A 220 6.94 15.58 -10.23
N GLU A 221 6.63 14.45 -10.87
CA GLU A 221 7.60 13.35 -11.02
C GLU A 221 8.83 13.77 -11.82
N PHE A 222 8.66 14.57 -12.87
CA PHE A 222 9.79 15.11 -13.63
C PHE A 222 10.66 16.05 -12.78
N LEU A 223 10.07 16.89 -11.93
CA LEU A 223 10.83 17.76 -11.02
C LEU A 223 11.66 16.94 -10.02
N TRP A 224 11.10 15.86 -9.47
CA TRP A 224 11.83 14.96 -8.57
C TRP A 224 12.95 14.22 -9.29
N ALA A 225 12.69 13.69 -10.50
CA ALA A 225 13.69 13.04 -11.32
C ALA A 225 14.83 14.01 -11.71
N LEU A 226 14.49 15.24 -12.10
CA LEU A 226 15.46 16.28 -12.45
C LEU A 226 16.30 16.68 -11.24
N ALA A 227 15.69 16.84 -10.07
CA ALA A 227 16.40 17.12 -8.82
C ALA A 227 17.40 16.01 -8.48
N ALA A 228 17.01 14.74 -8.62
CA ALA A 228 17.90 13.60 -8.40
C ALA A 228 19.08 13.59 -9.38
N VAL A 229 18.83 13.83 -10.68
CA VAL A 229 19.87 13.90 -11.72
C VAL A 229 20.85 15.04 -11.45
N VAL A 230 20.34 16.25 -11.18
CA VAL A 230 21.17 17.42 -10.83
C VAL A 230 21.99 17.14 -9.57
N GLY A 231 21.42 16.46 -8.57
CA GLY A 231 22.11 16.04 -7.36
C GLY A 231 23.29 15.10 -7.66
N CYS A 232 23.06 14.03 -8.42
CA CYS A 232 24.09 13.09 -8.84
C CYS A 232 25.22 13.77 -9.64
N PHE A 233 24.88 14.62 -10.60
CA PHE A 233 25.88 15.36 -11.37
C PHE A 233 26.63 16.38 -10.50
N SER A 234 25.95 17.07 -9.59
CA SER A 234 26.59 18.01 -8.66
C SER A 234 27.62 17.32 -7.78
N MET A 235 27.31 16.13 -7.27
CA MET A 235 28.22 15.34 -6.44
C MET A 235 29.52 14.95 -7.17
N VAL A 236 29.45 14.69 -8.47
CA VAL A 236 30.61 14.33 -9.29
C VAL A 236 31.35 15.56 -9.84
N LEU A 237 30.62 16.56 -10.32
CA LEU A 237 31.17 17.70 -11.03
C LEU A 237 31.77 18.74 -10.08
N ILE A 238 31.17 19.01 -8.92
CA ILE A 238 31.67 20.05 -7.99
C ILE A 238 33.11 19.73 -7.53
N PRO A 239 33.44 18.52 -7.05
CA PRO A 239 34.82 18.18 -6.69
C PRO A 239 35.76 18.23 -7.90
N SER A 240 35.30 17.77 -9.06
CA SER A 240 36.09 17.73 -10.29
C SER A 240 36.46 19.14 -10.77
N PHE A 241 35.49 20.07 -10.77
CA PHE A 241 35.71 21.46 -11.16
C PHE A 241 36.53 22.23 -10.15
N THR A 242 36.33 22.04 -8.84
CA THR A 242 37.16 22.71 -7.83
C THR A 242 38.63 22.34 -7.96
N VAL A 243 38.95 21.06 -8.19
CA VAL A 243 40.33 20.61 -8.46
C VAL A 243 40.87 21.22 -9.76
N TYR A 244 40.06 21.22 -10.84
CA TYR A 244 40.45 21.80 -12.12
C TYR A 244 40.79 23.30 -12.01
N PHE A 245 39.91 24.10 -11.39
CA PHE A 245 40.12 25.53 -11.23
C PHE A 245 41.29 25.84 -10.29
N ALA A 246 41.45 25.08 -9.21
CA ALA A 246 42.60 25.23 -8.30
C ALA A 246 43.92 24.93 -9.02
N ALA A 247 43.97 23.89 -9.85
CA ALA A 247 45.15 23.55 -10.64
C ALA A 247 45.47 24.63 -11.68
N ASN A 248 44.47 25.15 -12.39
CA ASN A 248 44.64 26.16 -13.42
C ASN A 248 45.04 27.53 -12.83
N ALA A 249 44.49 27.89 -11.67
CA ALA A 249 44.92 29.09 -10.94
C ALA A 249 46.37 29.00 -10.44
N LYS A 250 46.78 27.81 -9.97
CA LYS A 250 48.17 27.54 -9.59
C LYS A 250 49.10 27.65 -10.80
N GLU A 251 48.72 27.08 -11.95
CA GLU A 251 49.51 27.16 -13.18
C GLU A 251 49.72 28.60 -13.64
N LYS A 252 48.68 29.44 -13.62
CA LYS A 252 48.81 30.87 -13.93
C LYS A 252 49.75 31.60 -12.96
N ARG A 253 49.67 31.29 -11.65
CA ARG A 253 50.56 31.89 -10.65
C ARG A 253 52.01 31.45 -10.83
N ASP A 254 52.24 30.17 -11.09
CA ASP A 254 53.58 29.62 -11.32
C ASP A 254 54.19 30.18 -12.61
N ALA A 255 53.40 30.35 -13.68
CA ALA A 255 53.83 30.97 -14.93
C ALA A 255 54.26 32.44 -14.75
N VAL A 256 53.51 33.23 -13.97
CA VAL A 256 53.87 34.63 -13.67
C VAL A 256 55.17 34.70 -12.85
N ARG A 257 55.36 33.79 -11.88
CA ARG A 257 56.61 33.72 -11.09
C ARG A 257 57.81 33.36 -11.96
N LEU A 258 57.67 32.38 -12.84
CA LEU A 258 58.73 32.01 -13.79
C LEU A 258 59.11 33.17 -14.70
N ALA A 259 58.13 33.89 -15.27
CA ALA A 259 58.39 35.05 -16.10
C ALA A 259 59.08 36.19 -15.33
N ALA A 260 58.75 36.39 -14.05
CA ALA A 260 59.42 37.36 -13.20
C ALA A 260 60.88 36.96 -12.90
N SER A 261 61.14 35.70 -12.57
CA SER A 261 62.49 35.19 -12.31
C SER A 261 63.36 35.17 -13.57
N GLU A 262 62.81 34.81 -14.75
CA GLU A 262 63.53 34.92 -16.02
C GLU A 262 63.92 36.37 -16.32
N LYS A 263 63.05 37.33 -15.98
CA LYS A 263 63.33 38.76 -16.16
C LYS A 263 64.45 39.23 -15.22
N GLU A 264 64.41 38.86 -13.94
CA GLU A 264 65.49 39.19 -12.98
C GLU A 264 66.85 38.62 -13.40
N VAL A 265 66.88 37.36 -13.86
CA VAL A 265 68.14 36.74 -14.33
C VAL A 265 68.67 37.44 -15.58
N LYS A 266 67.78 37.85 -16.48
CA LYS A 266 68.16 38.57 -17.71
C LYS A 266 68.68 39.97 -17.41
N ASP A 267 68.00 40.70 -16.52
CA ASP A 267 68.43 42.03 -16.07
C ASP A 267 69.79 41.95 -15.32
N ALA A 268 70.04 40.87 -14.57
CA ALA A 268 71.34 40.63 -13.92
C ALA A 268 72.46 40.33 -14.93
N LEU A 269 72.21 39.49 -15.94
CA LEU A 269 73.18 39.17 -17.00
C LEU A 269 73.50 40.38 -17.89
N ASP A 270 72.53 41.26 -18.14
CA ASP A 270 72.72 42.50 -18.90
C ASP A 270 73.46 43.58 -18.07
N SER A 271 73.46 43.49 -16.73
CA SER A 271 74.23 44.38 -15.85
C SER A 271 75.71 44.01 -15.73
N ASP A 272 76.05 42.71 -15.80
CA ASP A 272 77.43 42.20 -15.75
C ASP A 272 78.21 42.37 -17.08
N SER A 273 77.53 42.74 -18.17
CA SER A 273 78.15 42.93 -19.50
C SER A 273 78.52 44.38 -19.81
N ASN A 274 78.32 45.30 -18.86
CA ASN A 274 78.66 46.73 -18.98
C ASN A 274 79.77 47.21 -18.03
N GLU A 275 80.56 46.30 -17.45
CA GLU A 275 81.76 46.60 -16.66
C GLU A 275 83.05 46.16 -17.39
#